data_AF-A0A1G1QC66-F1
#
_entry.id   AF-A0A1G1QC66-F1
#
_cell.length_a   1.000
_cell.length_b   1.000
_cell.length_c   1.000
_cell.angle_alpha   90.00
_cell.angle_beta   90.00
_cell.angle_gamma   90.00
#
_symmetry.space_group_name_H-M   'P 1'
#
loop_
_entity.id
_entity.type
_entity.pdbx_description
1 polymer ?
#
loop_
_entity_poly.entity_id
_entity_poly.type
_entity_poly.pdbx_seq_one_letter_code
_entity_poly.pdbx_strand_id
1 'polypeptide(L)'
;MRDYGVKVTSILPGVTDTDLTGKLKEVTVDSSRLMTTEAIENALKFALTVPANVCPLEIAVINQQTPWTQPVIPFKQDHPDK
;
A
#
# COMPACT_ATOMS: atom_id res chain seq x y z
N MET A 1 -16.74 2.14 20.46
CA MET A 1 -15.31 1.84 20.21
C MET A 1 -14.46 3.05 20.58
N ARG A 2 -14.59 4.17 19.85
CA ARG A 2 -13.85 5.41 20.15
C ARG A 2 -14.16 5.97 21.54
N ASP A 3 -15.40 5.85 21.99
CA ASP A 3 -15.83 6.28 23.33
C ASP A 3 -15.20 5.47 24.47
N TYR A 4 -14.62 4.30 24.16
CA TYR A 4 -13.87 3.47 25.12
C TYR A 4 -12.35 3.70 25.04
N GLY A 5 -11.90 4.73 24.32
CA GLY A 5 -10.48 4.99 24.10
C GLY A 5 -9.78 3.99 23.17
N VAL A 6 -10.53 3.12 22.49
CA VAL A 6 -9.99 2.17 21.53
C VAL A 6 -9.80 2.86 20.17
N LYS A 7 -8.54 2.87 19.70
CA LYS A 7 -8.17 3.33 18.36
C LYS A 7 -8.35 2.19 17.35
N VAL A 8 -8.94 2.50 16.20
CA VAL A 8 -9.10 1.57 15.07
C VAL A 8 -8.55 2.26 13.83
N THR A 9 -7.53 1.66 13.23
CA THR A 9 -6.84 2.16 12.05
C THR A 9 -6.82 1.08 10.98
N SER A 10 -7.24 1.42 9.77
CA SER A 10 -7.09 0.56 8.60
C SER A 10 -5.76 0.84 7.92
N ILE A 11 -4.95 -0.20 7.73
CA ILE A 11 -3.73 -0.13 6.92
C ILE A 11 -4.04 -0.77 5.56
N LEU A 12 -3.82 -0.03 4.48
CA LEU A 12 -4.10 -0.46 3.11
C LEU A 12 -2.77 -0.58 2.34
N PRO A 13 -2.06 -1.72 2.47
CA PRO A 13 -0.81 -1.92 1.75
C PRO A 13 -1.06 -2.16 0.26
N GLY A 14 -0.17 -1.63 -0.57
CA GLY A 14 -0.05 -2.03 -1.96
C GLY A 14 0.49 -3.45 -2.10
N VAL A 15 0.74 -3.87 -3.34
CA VAL A 15 1.30 -5.20 -3.59
C VAL A 15 2.69 -5.30 -2.96
N THR A 16 2.83 -6.20 -2.00
CA THR A 16 4.00 -6.30 -1.13
C THR A 16 4.65 -7.66 -1.29
N ASP A 17 5.96 -7.68 -1.46
CA ASP A 17 6.75 -8.89 -1.59
C ASP A 17 6.75 -9.70 -0.29
N THR A 18 5.85 -10.68 -0.24
CA THR A 18 5.62 -11.57 0.90
C THR A 18 5.25 -12.97 0.40
N ASP A 19 5.20 -13.96 1.29
CA ASP A 19 4.73 -15.30 0.97
C ASP A 19 3.28 -15.35 0.44
N LEU A 20 2.48 -14.31 0.73
CA LEU A 20 1.13 -14.17 0.21
C LEU A 20 1.13 -13.90 -1.30
N THR A 21 2.04 -13.03 -1.78
CA THR A 21 2.19 -12.71 -3.20
C THR A 21 3.06 -13.70 -3.95
N GLY A 22 4.01 -14.36 -3.28
CA GLY A 22 4.90 -15.35 -3.89
C GLY A 22 4.18 -16.58 -4.49
N LYS A 23 2.93 -16.82 -4.11
CA LYS A 23 2.09 -17.91 -4.63
C LYS A 23 1.19 -17.49 -5.80
N LEU A 24 1.10 -16.19 -6.08
CA LEU A 24 0.27 -15.65 -7.16
C LEU A 24 1.08 -15.62 -8.46
N LYS A 25 0.49 -16.09 -9.56
CA LYS A 25 1.08 -15.97 -10.90
C LYS A 25 0.76 -14.59 -11.47
N GLU A 26 1.71 -14.00 -12.21
CA GLU A 26 1.50 -12.77 -13.00
C GLU A 26 1.11 -11.52 -12.16
N VAL A 27 1.56 -11.42 -10.91
CA VAL A 27 1.25 -10.29 -10.02
C VAL A 27 1.79 -8.95 -10.55
N THR A 28 2.96 -8.99 -11.16
CA THR A 28 3.65 -7.82 -11.73
C THR A 28 4.56 -8.28 -12.86
N VAL A 29 4.76 -7.41 -13.85
CA VAL A 29 5.78 -7.61 -14.90
C VAL A 29 7.21 -7.43 -14.36
N ASP A 30 7.36 -6.82 -13.19
CA ASP A 30 8.64 -6.53 -12.54
C ASP A 30 8.50 -6.66 -11.01
N SER A 31 9.08 -7.72 -10.45
CA SER A 31 9.04 -8.00 -9.01
C SER A 31 9.88 -7.03 -8.18
N SER A 32 10.87 -6.36 -8.76
CA SER A 32 11.69 -5.36 -8.06
C SER A 32 10.89 -4.11 -7.66
N ARG A 33 9.70 -3.94 -8.26
CA ARG A 33 8.78 -2.83 -8.00
C ARG A 33 7.68 -3.19 -7.00
N LEU A 34 7.70 -4.39 -6.43
CA LEU A 34 6.86 -4.71 -5.27
C LEU A 34 7.33 -3.92 -4.05
N MET A 35 6.41 -3.66 -3.14
CA MET A 35 6.76 -3.03 -1.87
C MET A 35 7.51 -4.01 -0.97
N THR A 36 8.48 -3.50 -0.23
CA THR A 36 9.04 -4.24 0.91
C THR A 36 8.10 -4.13 2.13
N THR A 37 8.23 -5.05 3.08
CA THR A 37 7.44 -5.01 4.32
C THR A 37 7.77 -3.80 5.19
N GLU A 38 8.99 -3.27 5.08
CA GLU A 38 9.48 -2.14 5.90
C GLU A 38 8.57 -0.91 5.80
N ALA A 39 8.03 -0.62 4.61
CA ALA A 39 7.10 0.51 4.43
C ALA A 39 5.82 0.34 5.26
N ILE A 40 5.29 -0.88 5.36
CA ILE A 40 4.11 -1.23 6.15
C ILE A 40 4.45 -1.17 7.64
N GLU A 41 5.61 -1.70 8.04
CA GLU A 41 6.08 -1.67 9.42
C GLU A 41 6.22 -0.22 9.93
N ASN A 42 6.73 0.68 9.09
CA ASN A 42 6.86 2.09 9.43
C ASN A 42 5.50 2.79 9.55
N ALA A 43 4.53 2.46 8.69
CA ALA A 43 3.16 2.93 8.84
C ALA A 43 2.48 2.44 10.12
N LEU A 44 2.73 1.18 10.51
CA LEU A 44 2.27 0.62 11.78
C LEU A 44 2.89 1.36 12.97
N LYS A 45 4.21 1.56 12.96
CA LYS A 45 4.92 2.33 14.00
C LYS A 45 4.36 3.75 14.11
N PHE A 46 4.09 4.42 12.99
CA PHE A 46 3.43 5.72 12.98
C PHE A 46 2.05 5.66 13.65
N ALA A 47 1.17 4.74 13.24
CA ALA A 47 -0.17 4.61 13.81
C ALA A 47 -0.17 4.32 15.32
N LEU A 48 0.85 3.61 15.81
CA LEU A 48 1.03 3.29 17.22
C LEU A 48 1.60 4.46 18.03
N THR A 49 2.38 5.35 17.42
CA THR A 49 3.13 6.43 18.12
C THR A 49 2.40 7.77 18.15
N VAL A 50 1.31 7.94 17.40
CA VAL A 50 0.46 9.13 17.52
C VAL A 50 -0.09 9.31 18.95
N PRO A 51 -0.36 10.56 19.38
CA PRO A 51 -0.96 10.84 20.68
C PRO A 51 -2.25 10.04 20.94
N ALA A 52 -2.56 9.79 22.21
CA ALA A 52 -3.72 8.96 22.61
C ALA A 52 -5.06 9.48 22.07
N ASN A 53 -5.19 10.80 21.87
CA ASN A 53 -6.38 11.46 21.33
C ASN A 53 -6.37 11.62 19.79
N VAL A 54 -5.37 11.05 19.10
CA VAL A 54 -5.26 11.06 17.65
C VAL A 54 -5.36 9.64 17.12
N CYS A 55 -6.24 9.41 16.16
CA CYS A 55 -6.41 8.12 15.50
C CYS A 55 -6.40 8.33 13.98
N PRO A 56 -5.28 8.02 13.29
CA PRO A 56 -5.27 7.87 11.84
C PRO A 56 -6.31 6.81 11.49
N LEU A 57 -7.31 7.16 10.69
CA LEU A 57 -8.40 6.23 10.37
C LEU A 57 -7.97 5.26 9.29
N GLU A 58 -7.25 5.77 8.28
CA GLU A 58 -6.83 5.03 7.11
C GLU A 58 -5.42 5.47 6.71
N ILE A 59 -4.55 4.50 6.45
CA ILE A 59 -3.19 4.74 5.93
C ILE A 59 -2.99 3.84 4.72
N ALA A 60 -3.02 4.43 3.53
CA ALA A 60 -2.65 3.74 2.30
C ALA A 60 -1.14 3.84 2.08
N VAL A 61 -0.47 2.69 1.94
CA VAL A 61 0.97 2.61 1.73
C VAL A 61 1.20 1.88 0.42
N ILE A 62 1.43 2.63 -0.66
CA ILE A 62 1.44 2.10 -2.03
C ILE A 62 2.67 2.61 -2.76
N ASN A 63 3.40 1.70 -3.44
CA ASN A 63 4.41 2.09 -4.40
C ASN A 63 3.72 2.64 -5.67
N GLN A 64 3.79 3.96 -5.86
CA GLN A 64 3.19 4.66 -7.02
C GLN A 64 3.78 4.24 -8.36
N GLN A 65 4.93 3.56 -8.32
CA GLN A 65 5.61 3.07 -9.51
C GLN A 65 5.27 1.62 -9.83
N THR A 66 4.58 0.84 -8.99
CA THR A 66 4.32 -0.58 -9.34
C THR A 66 3.53 -0.67 -10.65
N PRO A 67 4.07 -1.32 -11.70
CA PRO A 67 3.40 -1.45 -12.97
C PRO A 67 2.30 -2.50 -12.82
N TRP A 68 1.04 -2.06 -12.77
CA TRP A 68 -0.09 -2.96 -12.86
C TRP A 68 -0.03 -3.68 -14.21
N THR A 69 -0.16 -5.02 -14.22
CA THR A 69 -0.19 -5.83 -15.45
C THR A 69 -1.29 -5.40 -16.41
N GLN A 70 -2.36 -4.77 -15.89
CA GLN A 70 -3.29 -3.96 -16.66
C GLN A 70 -3.68 -2.69 -15.90
N PRO A 71 -3.75 -1.51 -16.55
CA PRO A 71 -4.34 -0.35 -15.91
C PRO A 71 -5.84 -0.61 -15.69
N VAL A 72 -6.35 -0.27 -14.50
CA VAL A 72 -7.78 -0.43 -14.12
C VAL A 72 -8.70 0.35 -15.07
N ILE A 73 -8.15 1.37 -15.73
CA ILE A 73 -8.78 2.14 -16.79
C ILE A 73 -7.89 1.96 -18.01
N PRO A 74 -8.40 1.60 -19.20
CA PRO A 74 -7.62 1.58 -20.43
C PRO A 74 -7.17 3.00 -20.79
N PHE A 75 -6.12 3.46 -20.13
CA PHE A 75 -5.49 4.75 -20.34
C PHE A 75 -4.37 4.56 -21.35
N LYS A 76 -4.61 5.05 -22.57
CA LYS A 76 -3.57 5.17 -23.57
C LYS A 76 -2.80 6.47 -23.30
N GLN A 77 -1.58 6.34 -22.80
CA GLN A 77 -0.67 7.47 -22.61
C GLN A 77 -0.16 7.92 -23.99
N ASP A 78 -0.85 8.86 -24.65
CA ASP A 78 -0.34 9.50 -25.87
C ASP A 78 0.78 10.47 -25.47
N HIS A 79 1.99 10.23 -25.97
CA HIS A 79 3.08 11.18 -25.95
C HIS A 79 3.23 11.75 -27.37
N PRO A 80 2.75 12.98 -27.63
CA PRO A 80 2.80 13.56 -28.97
C PRO A 80 4.22 13.75 -29.52
N ASP A 81 5.23 13.80 -28.64
CA ASP A 81 6.61 14.15 -28.99
C ASP A 81 7.67 13.15 -28.48
N LYS A 82 7.31 11.87 -28.25
CA LYS A 82 8.28 10.79 -27.99
C LYS A 82 8.00 9.54 -28.81
#